data_AF-A0A0N0D7U0-F1
#
_entry.id   AF-A0A0N0D7U0-F1
#
_cell.length_a   1.000
_cell.length_b   1.000
_cell.length_c   1.000
_cell.angle_alpha   90.00
_cell.angle_beta   90.00
_cell.angle_gamma   90.00
#
_symmetry.space_group_name_H-M   'P 1'
#
loop_
_entity.id
_entity.type
_entity.pdbx_description
1 polymer ?
#
loop_
_entity_poly.entity_id
_entity_poly.type
_entity_poly.pdbx_seq_one_letter_code
_entity_poly.pdbx_strand_id
1 'polypeptide(L)'
;MVFKPLTACACVAALSLLVAPVPAASQSERLIPLIDGRTCWAEGSLRCFRYSASSRRAHRAGFRPVIIPPEMEAKPGFISESAFIQVERAINKQTGGNR
;
A
#
# COMPACT_ATOMS: atom_id res chain seq x y z
N MET A 1 -9.45 -68.76 -6.60
CA MET A 1 -10.36 -67.60 -6.67
C MET A 1 -9.69 -66.43 -5.97
N VAL A 2 -9.75 -65.28 -6.63
CA VAL A 2 -9.08 -64.01 -6.31
C VAL A 2 -9.78 -63.35 -5.12
N PHE A 3 -9.04 -62.81 -4.14
CA PHE A 3 -9.36 -61.51 -3.53
C PHE A 3 -8.09 -60.86 -2.94
N LYS A 4 -7.89 -59.61 -3.37
CA LYS A 4 -6.77 -58.69 -3.12
C LYS A 4 -7.00 -57.89 -1.81
N PRO A 5 -5.96 -57.17 -1.32
CA PRO A 5 -5.80 -56.72 0.06
C PRO A 5 -6.34 -55.30 0.32
N LEU A 6 -6.58 -54.98 1.60
CA LEU A 6 -6.89 -53.66 2.20
C LEU A 6 -6.80 -53.93 3.73
N THR A 7 -6.05 -53.26 4.61
CA THR A 7 -5.82 -51.83 4.85
C THR A 7 -4.76 -51.78 5.97
N ALA A 8 -3.51 -51.36 5.76
CA ALA A 8 -3.00 -49.98 5.92
C ALA A 8 -3.30 -49.31 7.28
N CYS A 9 -2.36 -49.37 8.23
CA CYS A 9 -2.17 -48.35 9.25
C CYS A 9 -0.67 -48.01 9.33
N ALA A 10 -0.17 -47.40 8.26
CA ALA A 10 1.13 -46.75 8.28
C ALA A 10 0.98 -45.46 9.10
N CYS A 11 1.72 -45.37 10.20
CA CYS A 11 1.94 -44.13 10.94
C CYS A 11 2.69 -43.15 10.03
N VAL A 12 1.96 -42.42 9.18
CA VAL A 12 2.50 -41.27 8.48
C VAL A 12 2.50 -40.14 9.51
N ALA A 13 3.68 -39.85 10.03
CA ALA A 13 3.95 -38.64 10.81
C ALA A 13 3.50 -37.44 9.96
N ALA A 14 2.35 -36.87 10.33
CA ALA A 14 1.94 -35.57 9.86
C ALA A 14 2.98 -34.58 10.38
N LEU A 15 3.95 -34.22 9.52
CA LEU A 15 4.68 -32.98 9.68
C LEU A 15 3.66 -31.86 9.54
N SER A 16 3.08 -31.46 10.68
CA SER A 16 2.34 -30.23 10.80
C SER A 16 3.23 -29.11 10.30
N LEU A 17 2.85 -28.55 9.16
CA LEU A 17 3.32 -27.27 8.65
C LEU A 17 3.15 -26.22 9.75
N LEU A 18 4.15 -26.07 10.60
CA LEU A 18 4.39 -24.87 11.37
C LEU A 18 4.88 -23.80 10.38
N VAL A 19 3.95 -23.31 9.55
CA VAL A 19 4.05 -21.96 9.02
C VAL A 19 3.92 -21.06 10.23
N ALA A 20 5.06 -20.71 10.81
CA ALA A 20 5.14 -19.58 11.71
C ALA A 20 4.55 -18.38 10.94
N PRO A 21 3.59 -17.62 11.49
CA PRO A 21 3.26 -16.33 10.93
C PRO A 21 4.57 -15.53 10.96
N VAL A 22 5.17 -15.31 9.79
CA VAL A 22 6.30 -14.40 9.64
C VAL A 22 5.82 -13.12 10.30
N PRO A 23 6.44 -12.66 11.41
CA PRO A 23 6.02 -11.43 12.04
C PRO A 23 6.05 -10.37 10.95
N ALA A 24 4.90 -9.74 10.73
CA ALA A 24 4.75 -8.62 9.82
C ALA A 24 6.00 -7.78 9.99
N ALA A 25 6.81 -7.71 8.93
CA ALA A 25 8.04 -6.95 8.95
C ALA A 25 7.72 -5.63 9.64
N SER A 26 8.49 -5.31 10.67
CA SER A 26 8.54 -3.95 11.21
C SER A 26 9.08 -3.08 10.09
N GLN A 27 8.23 -2.82 9.08
CA GLN A 27 8.46 -1.86 8.04
C GLN A 27 8.45 -0.56 8.81
N SER A 28 9.64 -0.06 9.12
CA SER A 28 9.84 1.30 9.57
C SER A 28 9.03 2.17 8.62
N GLU A 29 7.86 2.63 9.07
CA GLU A 29 6.89 3.27 8.19
C GLU A 29 7.60 4.46 7.55
N ARG A 30 7.77 4.39 6.23
CA ARG A 30 8.65 5.32 5.55
C ARG A 30 7.96 6.68 5.52
N LEU A 31 8.67 7.70 6.01
CA LEU A 31 8.17 9.07 6.02
C LEU A 31 8.51 9.74 4.69
N ILE A 32 7.48 10.19 3.99
CA ILE A 32 7.58 10.88 2.71
C ILE A 32 7.42 12.39 2.96
N PRO A 33 8.40 13.22 2.60
CA PRO A 33 8.32 14.66 2.83
C PRO A 33 7.26 15.30 1.95
N LEU A 34 6.49 16.20 2.56
CA LEU A 34 5.53 17.05 1.89
C LEU A 34 6.24 18.23 1.20
N ILE A 35 6.90 17.97 0.08
CA ILE A 35 7.61 19.01 -0.68
C ILE A 35 6.60 19.90 -1.41
N ASP A 36 6.53 21.17 -1.01
CA ASP A 36 5.68 22.18 -1.67
C ASP A 36 6.24 22.57 -3.05
N GLY A 37 5.32 22.82 -3.98
CA GLY A 37 5.62 23.55 -5.20
C GLY A 37 5.71 22.66 -6.44
N ARG A 38 6.80 22.79 -7.18
CA ARG A 38 6.90 22.22 -8.54
C ARG A 38 7.45 20.80 -8.60
N THR A 39 8.06 20.37 -7.50
CA THR A 39 8.76 19.09 -7.40
C THR A 39 7.77 17.94 -7.42
N CYS A 40 8.07 16.93 -8.23
CA CYS A 40 7.33 15.69 -8.22
C CYS A 40 7.59 14.92 -6.93
N TRP A 41 6.54 14.55 -6.22
CA TRP A 41 6.62 13.44 -5.27
C TRP A 41 6.70 12.14 -6.07
N ALA A 42 7.93 11.73 -6.36
CA ALA A 42 8.23 10.45 -6.98
C ALA A 42 8.93 9.58 -5.95
N GLU A 43 8.15 8.98 -5.04
CA GLU A 43 8.64 8.01 -4.06
C GLU A 43 7.73 6.80 -4.15
N GLY A 44 8.25 5.66 -4.62
CA GLY A 44 7.47 4.41 -4.77
C GLY A 44 6.42 4.38 -5.90
N SER A 45 6.00 5.52 -6.45
CA SER A 45 5.07 5.60 -7.59
C SER A 45 5.77 6.03 -8.87
N LEU A 46 5.43 5.37 -9.99
CA LEU A 46 5.86 5.75 -11.35
C LEU A 46 5.25 7.09 -11.83
N ARG A 47 4.52 7.83 -10.97
CA ARG A 47 3.71 8.98 -11.36
C ARG A 47 4.06 10.19 -10.51
N CYS A 48 4.23 11.33 -11.18
CA CYS A 48 4.50 12.61 -10.54
C CYS A 48 3.22 13.25 -9.99
N PHE A 49 3.19 13.49 -8.68
CA PHE A 49 2.19 14.33 -8.01
C PHE A 49 2.88 15.59 -7.49
N ARG A 50 2.16 16.71 -7.47
CA ARG A 50 2.63 17.98 -6.91
C ARG A 50 1.79 18.35 -5.71
N TYR A 51 2.43 18.77 -4.63
CA TYR A 51 1.72 19.20 -3.45
C TYR A 51 1.77 20.71 -3.30
N SER A 52 0.66 21.28 -2.86
CA SER A 52 0.55 22.66 -2.44
C SER A 52 0.24 22.70 -0.96
N ALA A 53 1.20 23.18 -0.15
CA ALA A 53 1.05 23.40 1.28
C ALA A 53 -0.02 24.47 1.57
N SER A 54 -0.09 25.53 0.75
CA SER A 54 -1.09 26.61 0.92
C SER A 54 -2.54 26.11 0.83
N SER A 55 -2.79 25.12 -0.02
CA SER A 55 -4.14 24.55 -0.21
C SER A 55 -4.30 23.14 0.36
N ARG A 56 -3.22 22.56 0.91
CA ARG A 56 -3.09 21.16 1.34
C ARG A 56 -3.65 20.17 0.32
N ARG A 57 -3.23 20.30 -0.94
CA ARG A 57 -3.74 19.47 -2.05
C ARG A 57 -2.62 18.82 -2.83
N ALA A 58 -2.80 17.54 -3.16
CA ALA A 58 -2.04 16.82 -4.17
C ALA A 58 -2.70 16.99 -5.53
N HIS A 59 -1.93 17.43 -6.51
CA HIS A 59 -2.33 17.63 -7.89
C HIS A 59 -1.59 16.68 -8.82
N ARG A 60 -2.32 16.07 -9.75
CA ARG A 60 -1.76 15.31 -10.87
C ARG A 60 -2.40 15.80 -12.16
N ALA A 61 -1.60 16.00 -13.20
CA ALA A 61 -2.11 16.43 -14.51
C ALA A 61 -3.17 15.45 -15.03
N GLY A 62 -4.33 15.98 -15.44
CA GLY A 62 -5.47 15.19 -15.91
C GLY A 62 -6.41 14.66 -14.82
N PHE A 63 -6.16 15.00 -13.54
CA PHE A 63 -6.98 14.58 -12.40
C PHE A 63 -7.43 15.77 -11.57
N ARG A 64 -8.52 15.61 -10.80
CA ARG A 64 -8.91 16.60 -9.81
C ARG A 64 -7.96 16.55 -8.61
N PRO A 65 -7.62 17.71 -8.02
CA PRO A 65 -6.81 17.75 -6.82
C PRO A 65 -7.44 16.97 -5.67
N VAL A 66 -6.64 16.22 -4.92
CA VAL A 66 -7.05 15.52 -3.69
C VAL A 66 -6.54 16.30 -2.49
N ILE A 67 -7.41 16.52 -1.50
CA ILE A 67 -7.05 17.18 -0.26
C ILE A 67 -6.27 16.19 0.61
N ILE A 68 -5.13 16.62 1.15
CA ILE A 68 -4.39 15.89 2.17
C ILE A 68 -4.77 16.50 3.51
N PRO A 69 -5.55 15.80 4.32
CA PRO A 69 -5.98 16.34 5.59
C PRO A 69 -4.86 16.19 6.63
N PRO A 70 -4.82 17.07 7.65
CA PRO A 70 -3.70 17.14 8.60
C PRO A 70 -3.51 15.86 9.41
N GLU A 71 -4.56 15.06 9.61
CA GLU A 71 -4.49 13.76 10.27
C GLU A 71 -3.69 12.70 9.50
N MET A 72 -3.44 12.91 8.20
CA MET A 72 -2.55 12.03 7.42
C MET A 72 -1.07 12.37 7.60
N GLU A 73 -0.74 13.51 8.22
CA GLU A 73 0.63 13.88 8.51
C GLU A 73 1.13 13.10 9.74
N ALA A 74 2.07 12.19 9.52
CA ALA A 74 2.75 11.48 10.61
C ALA A 74 3.65 12.42 11.42
N LYS A 75 4.14 13.49 10.78
CA LYS A 75 4.91 14.59 11.38
C LYS A 75 4.66 15.85 10.54
N PRO A 76 4.75 17.08 11.10
CA PRO A 76 4.59 18.30 10.32
C PRO A 76 5.46 18.29 9.05
N GLY A 77 4.82 18.34 7.89
CA GLY A 77 5.52 18.31 6.61
C GLY A 77 5.97 16.90 6.15
N PHE A 78 5.47 15.82 6.76
CA PHE A 78 5.73 14.44 6.36
C PHE A 78 4.46 13.59 6.47
N ILE A 79 4.23 12.75 5.47
CA ILE A 79 3.17 11.74 5.49
C ILE A 79 3.78 10.34 5.55
N SER A 80 3.04 9.37 6.08
CA SER A 80 3.44 7.98 5.98
C SER A 80 3.33 7.47 4.54
N GLU A 81 4.09 6.44 4.21
CA GLU A 81 3.95 5.71 2.95
C GLU A 81 2.52 5.17 2.75
N SER A 82 1.87 4.72 3.82
CA SER A 82 0.48 4.29 3.80
C SER A 82 -0.49 5.43 3.42
N ALA A 83 -0.26 6.64 3.92
CA ALA A 83 -1.03 7.83 3.53
C ALA A 83 -0.76 8.23 2.06
N PHE A 84 0.50 8.16 1.62
CA PHE A 84 0.86 8.42 0.23
C PHE A 84 0.16 7.47 -0.75
N ILE A 85 0.16 6.16 -0.46
CA ILE A 85 -0.55 5.16 -1.27
C ILE A 85 -2.06 5.44 -1.30
N GLN A 86 -2.64 5.92 -0.20
CA GLN A 86 -4.06 6.32 -0.16
C GLN A 86 -4.33 7.52 -1.08
N VAL A 87 -3.48 8.55 -1.05
CA VAL A 87 -3.60 9.71 -1.96
C VAL A 87 -3.49 9.27 -3.41
N GLU A 88 -2.51 8.42 -3.74
CA GLU A 88 -2.35 7.88 -5.09
C GLU A 88 -3.59 7.09 -5.53
N ARG A 89 -4.12 6.20 -4.68
CA ARG A 89 -5.35 5.45 -4.96
C ARG A 89 -6.55 6.37 -5.13
N ALA A 90 -6.68 7.42 -4.32
CA ALA A 90 -7.77 8.38 -4.42
C ALA A 90 -7.75 9.12 -5.76
N ILE A 91 -6.56 9.56 -6.21
CA ILE A 91 -6.36 10.16 -7.53
C ILE A 91 -6.69 9.14 -8.64
N ASN A 92 -6.14 7.93 -8.56
CA ASN A 92 -6.36 6.89 -9.57
C ASN A 92 -7.81 6.38 -9.62
N LYS A 93 -8.57 6.47 -8.52
CA LYS A 93 -10.01 6.14 -8.50
C LYS A 93 -10.84 7.14 -9.33
N GLN A 94 -10.36 8.37 -9.51
CA GLN A 94 -11.02 9.35 -10.37
C GLN A 94 -10.95 8.97 -11.87
N THR A 95 -10.07 8.03 -12.26
CA THR A 95 -9.94 7.54 -13.66
C THR A 95 -11.19 6.80 -14.16
N GLY A 96 -12.26 6.67 -13.35
CA GLY A 96 -13.57 6.19 -13.79
C GLY A 96 -14.69 7.25 -13.81
N GLY A 97 -14.38 8.52 -13.51
CA GLY A 97 -15.38 9.56 -13.23
C GLY A 97 -15.36 10.78 -14.14
N ASN A 98 -14.70 10.72 -15.30
CA ASN A 98 -14.66 11.85 -16.24
C ASN A 98 -15.05 11.38 -17.65
N ARG A 99 -16.36 11.34 -17.90
CA ARG A 99 -16.96 11.52 -19.22
C ARG A 99 -17.86 12.75 -19.14
#